data_AF-A0A963AB40-F1
#
_entry.id   AF-A0A963AB40-F1
#
_cell.length_a   1.000
_cell.length_b   1.000
_cell.length_c   1.000
_cell.angle_alpha   90.00
_cell.angle_beta   90.00
_cell.angle_gamma   90.00
#
_symmetry.space_group_name_H-M   'P 1'
#
loop_
_entity.id
_entity.type
_entity.pdbx_description
1 polymer ?
#
loop_
_entity_poly.entity_id
_entity_poly.type
_entity_poly.pdbx_seq_one_letter_code
_entity_poly.pdbx_strand_id
1 'polypeptide(L)'
;MQAEYPTMMRNLPATAIILALLCGCGNYDFTINNRVVYTPDPLFTDFDIPDPGLRKCVEEAINDNLVTAASELEGISCSQAGISSLAGLSTFTQIEQLTLSSNDISDISELGSLTVLQVLYLDNNQVVDAVPLYNLPALRLVDLTGNPGLRCPASGSLLRVGSIALPRHCL
;
A
#
# COMPACT_ATOMS: atom_id res chain seq x y z
N MET A 1 -21.62 -9.74 -79.47
CA MET A 1 -21.11 -8.36 -79.64
C MET A 1 -20.87 -7.84 -78.22
N GLN A 2 -19.68 -8.01 -77.62
CA GLN A 2 -18.39 -7.33 -77.82
C GLN A 2 -18.38 -5.82 -77.54
N ALA A 3 -17.29 -5.41 -76.86
CA ALA A 3 -16.83 -4.11 -76.34
C ALA A 3 -17.44 -3.66 -74.99
N GLU A 4 -16.74 -3.65 -73.84
CA GLU A 4 -15.43 -3.10 -73.40
C GLU A 4 -15.56 -1.79 -72.59
N TYR A 5 -14.85 -1.76 -71.45
CA TYR A 5 -14.85 -0.79 -70.35
C TYR A 5 -14.14 0.55 -70.71
N PRO A 6 -14.22 1.59 -69.85
CA PRO A 6 -13.08 1.76 -68.95
C PRO A 6 -13.41 2.13 -67.50
N THR A 7 -12.51 1.65 -66.66
CA THR A 7 -12.25 1.85 -65.24
C THR A 7 -12.12 3.30 -64.77
N MET A 8 -12.53 3.58 -63.54
CA MET A 8 -11.70 4.40 -62.65
C MET A 8 -11.69 3.80 -61.25
N MET A 9 -10.51 3.26 -60.89
CA MET A 9 -10.14 2.83 -59.55
C MET A 9 -10.21 4.01 -58.57
N ARG A 10 -10.80 3.80 -57.40
CA ARG A 10 -10.36 4.49 -56.18
C ARG A 10 -10.09 3.46 -55.09
N ASN A 11 -8.91 3.60 -54.51
CA ASN A 11 -8.17 2.64 -53.69
C ASN A 11 -8.83 2.30 -52.34
N LEU A 12 -8.63 1.04 -51.92
CA LEU A 12 -8.80 0.39 -50.59
C LEU A 12 -8.00 1.10 -49.45
N PRO A 13 -8.02 0.69 -48.14
CA PRO A 13 -8.50 -0.58 -47.52
C PRO A 13 -9.35 -0.43 -46.20
N ALA A 14 -10.11 -1.45 -45.78
CA ALA A 14 -9.81 -2.44 -44.69
C ALA A 14 -9.43 -1.77 -43.34
N THR A 15 -10.00 -2.05 -42.17
CA THR A 15 -10.61 -3.26 -41.58
C THR A 15 -11.29 -2.83 -40.29
N ALA A 16 -12.44 -3.43 -39.97
CA ALA A 16 -12.99 -3.41 -38.62
C ALA A 16 -12.11 -4.27 -37.71
N ILE A 17 -11.47 -3.67 -36.71
CA ILE A 17 -10.92 -4.39 -35.55
C ILE A 17 -11.39 -3.63 -34.31
N ILE A 18 -12.51 -4.08 -33.76
CA ILE A 18 -12.88 -3.79 -32.38
C ILE A 18 -11.93 -4.63 -31.54
N LEU A 19 -10.87 -4.01 -31.01
CA LEU A 19 -9.98 -4.65 -30.05
C LEU A 19 -10.70 -4.70 -28.71
N ALA A 20 -11.50 -5.74 -28.51
CA ALA A 20 -12.03 -6.08 -27.20
C ALA A 20 -10.87 -6.47 -26.28
N LEU A 21 -10.79 -5.76 -25.15
CA LEU A 21 -9.92 -6.06 -24.03
C LEU A 21 -10.02 -7.55 -23.63
N LEU A 22 -8.88 -8.23 -23.65
CA LEU A 22 -8.64 -9.39 -22.81
C LEU A 22 -7.28 -9.21 -22.17
N CYS A 23 -7.23 -8.40 -21.11
CA CYS A 23 -6.27 -8.63 -20.04
C CYS A 23 -6.65 -9.98 -19.41
N GLY A 24 -6.20 -11.07 -20.02
CA GLY A 24 -6.25 -12.38 -19.40
C GLY A 24 -5.19 -12.44 -18.32
N CYS A 25 -5.50 -11.98 -17.11
CA CYS A 25 -4.80 -12.47 -15.92
C CYS A 25 -5.25 -13.92 -15.75
N GLY A 26 -4.34 -14.86 -16.00
CA GLY A 26 -4.64 -16.28 -16.10
C GLY A 26 -5.15 -16.85 -14.77
N ASN A 27 -6.28 -17.56 -14.82
CA ASN A 27 -6.68 -18.45 -13.73
C ASN A 27 -5.71 -19.64 -13.72
N TYR A 28 -4.88 -19.74 -12.68
CA TYR A 28 -3.93 -20.83 -12.48
C TYR A 28 -4.58 -21.99 -11.71
N ASP A 29 -5.67 -22.53 -12.27
CA ASP A 29 -6.30 -23.71 -11.71
C ASP A 29 -5.42 -24.95 -11.96
N PHE A 30 -5.13 -25.71 -10.90
CA PHE A 30 -4.52 -27.03 -11.08
C PHE A 30 -5.63 -28.02 -11.46
N THR A 31 -5.46 -28.68 -12.61
CA THR A 31 -6.43 -29.65 -13.12
C THR A 31 -5.81 -31.04 -13.22
N ILE A 32 -6.57 -32.07 -12.84
CA ILE A 32 -6.25 -33.47 -13.09
C ILE A 32 -7.39 -34.05 -13.92
N ASN A 33 -7.07 -34.59 -15.10
CA ASN A 33 -8.06 -35.20 -16.01
C ASN A 33 -9.26 -34.27 -16.28
N ASN A 34 -8.98 -33.00 -16.61
CA ASN A 34 -9.98 -31.96 -16.87
C ASN A 34 -10.89 -31.59 -15.69
N ARG A 35 -10.56 -32.04 -14.47
CA ARG A 35 -11.22 -31.60 -13.23
C ARG A 35 -10.30 -30.65 -12.48
N VAL A 36 -10.79 -29.44 -12.18
CA VAL A 36 -10.11 -28.51 -11.26
C VAL A 36 -10.05 -29.19 -9.88
N VAL A 37 -8.83 -29.33 -9.37
CA VAL A 37 -8.56 -29.92 -8.06
C VAL A 37 -8.05 -28.88 -7.06
N TYR A 38 -7.62 -27.72 -7.54
CA TYR A 38 -7.21 -26.59 -6.71
C TYR A 38 -7.35 -25.29 -7.50
N THR A 39 -7.92 -24.27 -6.86
CA THR A 39 -7.96 -22.88 -7.31
C THR A 39 -7.30 -22.06 -6.21
N PRO A 40 -6.27 -21.26 -6.52
CA PRO A 40 -5.65 -20.38 -5.54
C PRO A 40 -6.70 -19.40 -4.98
N ASP A 41 -6.61 -19.13 -3.67
CA ASP A 41 -7.45 -18.11 -3.05
C ASP A 41 -7.16 -16.73 -3.68
N PRO A 42 -8.19 -15.92 -3.96
CA PRO A 42 -7.98 -14.60 -4.55
C PRO A 42 -7.27 -13.67 -3.57
N LEU A 43 -6.48 -12.74 -4.11
CA LEU A 43 -5.82 -11.72 -3.29
C LEU A 43 -6.84 -10.83 -2.59
N PHE A 44 -6.45 -10.36 -1.41
CA PHE A 44 -7.26 -9.48 -0.60
C PHE A 44 -7.48 -8.13 -1.31
N THR A 45 -8.74 -7.73 -1.45
CA THR A 45 -9.13 -6.49 -2.16
C THR A 45 -10.16 -5.66 -1.39
N ASP A 46 -10.64 -6.15 -0.24
CA ASP A 46 -11.67 -5.50 0.56
C ASP A 46 -11.06 -4.49 1.53
N PHE A 47 -10.49 -3.41 1.00
CA PHE A 47 -9.97 -2.29 1.79
C PHE A 47 -10.28 -0.95 1.12
N ASP A 48 -10.50 0.07 1.94
CA ASP A 48 -10.68 1.44 1.49
C ASP A 48 -9.57 2.32 2.05
N ILE A 49 -8.57 2.60 1.23
CA ILE A 49 -7.48 3.53 1.53
C ILE A 49 -7.56 4.69 0.54
N PRO A 50 -8.00 5.89 0.95
CA PRO A 50 -8.18 7.02 0.04
C PRO A 50 -6.88 7.59 -0.54
N ASP A 51 -5.78 7.58 0.23
CA ASP A 51 -4.49 8.12 -0.19
C ASP A 51 -3.86 7.22 -1.27
N PRO A 52 -3.58 7.74 -2.47
CA PRO A 52 -3.13 6.92 -3.60
C PRO A 52 -1.72 6.35 -3.40
N GLY A 53 -0.84 7.06 -2.69
CA GLY A 53 0.51 6.59 -2.38
C GLY A 53 0.46 5.39 -1.44
N LEU A 54 -0.33 5.52 -0.36
CA LEU A 54 -0.50 4.44 0.60
C LEU A 54 -1.23 3.24 -0.01
N ARG A 55 -2.29 3.49 -0.79
CA ARG A 55 -3.04 2.45 -1.50
C ARG A 55 -2.10 1.63 -2.38
N LYS A 56 -1.25 2.30 -3.17
CA LYS A 56 -0.30 1.64 -4.04
C LYS A 56 0.66 0.73 -3.27
N CYS A 57 1.24 1.20 -2.17
CA CYS A 57 2.12 0.34 -1.36
C CYS A 57 1.39 -0.88 -0.81
N VAL A 58 0.15 -0.71 -0.36
CA VAL A 58 -0.67 -1.79 0.21
C VAL A 58 -0.98 -2.82 -0.86
N GLU A 59 -1.36 -2.37 -2.07
CA GLU A 59 -1.54 -3.24 -3.23
C GLU A 59 -0.25 -3.99 -3.58
N GLU A 60 0.90 -3.31 -3.63
CA GLU A 60 2.21 -3.94 -3.87
C GLU A 60 2.53 -4.99 -2.79
N ALA A 61 2.35 -4.66 -1.51
CA ALA A 61 2.61 -5.58 -0.41
C ALA A 61 1.65 -6.78 -0.40
N ILE A 62 0.37 -6.60 -0.77
CA ILE A 62 -0.59 -7.69 -0.95
C ILE A 62 -0.16 -8.61 -2.09
N ASN A 63 0.26 -8.05 -3.23
CA ASN A 63 0.72 -8.83 -4.37
C ASN A 63 2.00 -9.60 -4.07
N ASP A 64 2.99 -8.94 -3.45
CA ASP A 64 4.30 -9.53 -3.16
C ASP A 64 4.22 -10.68 -2.14
N ASN A 65 3.33 -10.56 -1.15
CA ASN A 65 3.16 -11.55 -0.08
C ASN A 65 1.99 -12.51 -0.32
N LEU A 66 1.30 -12.40 -1.47
CA LEU A 66 0.12 -13.20 -1.82
C LEU A 66 -0.95 -13.17 -0.72
N VAL A 67 -1.20 -11.99 -0.15
CA VAL A 67 -2.15 -11.79 0.96
C VAL A 67 -3.56 -12.05 0.47
N THR A 68 -4.28 -12.93 1.18
CA THR A 68 -5.68 -13.31 0.88
C THR A 68 -6.65 -12.79 1.95
N ALA A 69 -6.15 -12.41 3.12
CA ALA A 69 -6.92 -11.76 4.18
C ALA A 69 -6.16 -10.59 4.82
N ALA A 70 -6.87 -9.55 5.28
CA ALA A 70 -6.24 -8.38 5.95
C ALA A 70 -5.31 -8.76 7.13
N SER A 71 -5.62 -9.86 7.83
CA SER A 71 -4.84 -10.36 8.95
C SER A 71 -3.47 -10.97 8.56
N GLU A 72 -3.21 -11.18 7.28
CA GLU A 72 -1.95 -11.76 6.79
C GLU A 72 -0.92 -10.70 6.41
N LEU A 73 -1.31 -9.42 6.35
CA LEU A 73 -0.39 -8.33 6.03
C LEU A 73 0.36 -7.86 7.29
N GLU A 74 1.59 -8.33 7.46
CA GLU A 74 2.42 -8.05 8.63
C GLU A 74 3.40 -6.88 8.44
N GLY A 75 3.65 -6.44 7.22
CA GLY A 75 4.64 -5.40 6.95
C GLY A 75 4.37 -4.60 5.68
N ILE A 76 4.60 -3.29 5.76
CA ILE A 76 4.49 -2.37 4.63
C ILE A 76 5.69 -1.43 4.59
N SER A 77 6.29 -1.26 3.41
CA SER A 77 7.37 -0.31 3.16
C SER A 77 6.94 0.73 2.13
N CYS A 78 6.85 1.99 2.57
CA CYS A 78 6.24 3.11 1.85
C CYS A 78 7.09 4.38 1.86
N SER A 79 8.41 4.28 1.74
CA SER A 79 9.24 5.48 1.74
C SER A 79 9.08 6.29 0.45
N GLN A 80 9.01 7.62 0.56
CA GLN A 80 8.97 8.53 -0.62
C GLN A 80 7.79 8.26 -1.56
N ALA A 81 6.63 7.92 -1.01
CA ALA A 81 5.42 7.58 -1.76
C ALA A 81 4.42 8.74 -1.90
N GLY A 82 4.73 9.92 -1.34
CA GLY A 82 3.85 11.09 -1.38
C GLY A 82 2.61 10.93 -0.50
N ILE A 83 2.73 10.17 0.60
CA ILE A 83 1.63 9.85 1.51
C ILE A 83 1.35 11.06 2.40
N SER A 84 0.09 11.43 2.52
CA SER A 84 -0.38 12.52 3.38
C SER A 84 -1.39 12.06 4.42
N SER A 85 -2.08 10.93 4.17
CA SER A 85 -3.09 10.38 5.07
C SER A 85 -2.90 8.87 5.27
N LEU A 86 -3.11 8.43 6.51
CA LEU A 86 -3.09 7.02 6.90
C LEU A 86 -4.49 6.39 6.96
N ALA A 87 -5.53 7.12 6.53
CA ALA A 87 -6.91 6.65 6.57
C ALA A 87 -7.07 5.28 5.90
N GLY A 88 -7.77 4.37 6.58
CA GLY A 88 -8.01 3.00 6.11
C GLY A 88 -6.92 1.99 6.49
N LEU A 89 -5.75 2.44 6.96
CA LEU A 89 -4.66 1.54 7.36
C LEU A 89 -5.04 0.65 8.55
N SER A 90 -5.96 1.10 9.40
CA SER A 90 -6.53 0.34 10.52
C SER A 90 -7.26 -0.95 10.11
N THR A 91 -7.51 -1.17 8.81
CA THR A 91 -7.97 -2.46 8.25
C THR A 91 -6.96 -3.58 8.50
N PHE A 92 -5.66 -3.27 8.47
CA PHE A 92 -4.55 -4.23 8.53
C PHE A 92 -3.96 -4.29 9.95
N THR A 93 -4.76 -4.75 10.91
CA THR A 93 -4.41 -4.70 12.33
C THR A 93 -3.23 -5.59 12.73
N GLN A 94 -2.76 -6.45 11.83
CA GLN A 94 -1.66 -7.39 12.04
C GLN A 94 -0.29 -6.85 11.59
N ILE A 95 -0.21 -5.59 11.15
CA ILE A 95 1.06 -4.96 10.79
C ILE A 95 1.98 -4.86 12.03
N GLU A 96 3.14 -5.52 11.93
CA GLU A 96 4.22 -5.48 12.91
C GLU A 96 5.32 -4.47 12.52
N GLN A 97 5.51 -4.23 11.22
CA GLN A 97 6.59 -3.38 10.68
C GLN A 97 6.04 -2.38 9.67
N LEU A 98 6.24 -1.09 9.95
CA LEU A 98 5.72 -0.01 9.10
C LEU A 98 6.82 1.03 8.82
N THR A 99 7.20 1.13 7.56
CA THR A 99 8.17 2.13 7.09
C THR A 99 7.45 3.19 6.27
N LEU A 100 7.42 4.43 6.76
CA LEU A 100 6.73 5.58 6.16
C LEU A 100 7.68 6.78 5.98
N SER A 101 8.98 6.55 5.94
CA SER A 101 10.01 7.58 5.87
C SER A 101 9.85 8.51 4.66
N SER A 102 10.16 9.79 4.83
CA SER A 102 10.18 10.76 3.72
C SER A 102 8.81 10.87 2.99
N ASN A 103 7.76 11.13 3.74
CA ASN A 103 6.40 11.43 3.23
C ASN A 103 5.92 12.78 3.81
N ASP A 104 4.64 13.10 3.61
CA ASP A 104 4.00 14.34 4.05
C ASP A 104 2.99 14.09 5.19
N ILE A 105 3.21 13.05 6.00
CA ILE A 105 2.29 12.62 7.06
C ILE A 105 2.38 13.57 8.25
N SER A 106 1.24 14.08 8.71
CA SER A 106 1.13 14.95 9.89
C SER A 106 0.23 14.39 10.99
N ASP A 107 -0.84 13.70 10.62
CA ASP A 107 -1.74 12.98 11.52
C ASP A 107 -1.41 11.48 11.50
N ILE A 108 -1.17 10.93 12.67
CA ILE A 108 -0.86 9.51 12.88
C ILE A 108 -1.89 8.81 13.77
N SER A 109 -3.09 9.37 13.91
CA SER A 109 -4.17 8.85 14.75
C SER A 109 -4.53 7.39 14.43
N GLU A 110 -4.52 7.01 13.15
CA GLU A 110 -4.77 5.64 12.67
C GLU A 110 -3.81 4.58 13.23
N LEU A 111 -2.57 4.97 13.57
CA LEU A 111 -1.58 4.05 14.13
C LEU A 111 -1.99 3.52 15.51
N GLY A 112 -2.85 4.25 16.24
CA GLY A 112 -3.32 3.84 17.57
C GLY A 112 -4.08 2.51 17.59
N SER A 113 -4.57 2.04 16.43
CA SER A 113 -5.25 0.76 16.26
C SER A 113 -4.31 -0.43 16.03
N LEU A 114 -3.07 -0.17 15.63
CA LEU A 114 -2.09 -1.21 15.25
C LEU A 114 -1.38 -1.75 16.49
N THR A 115 -2.14 -2.44 17.33
CA THR A 115 -1.67 -2.86 18.67
C THR A 115 -0.49 -3.84 18.66
N VAL A 116 -0.26 -4.53 17.55
CA VAL A 116 0.88 -5.43 17.35
C VAL A 116 2.08 -4.76 16.65
N LEU A 117 2.00 -3.47 16.33
CA LEU A 117 3.09 -2.72 15.69
C LEU A 117 4.33 -2.69 16.58
N GLN A 118 5.46 -3.17 16.06
CA GLN A 118 6.73 -3.30 16.76
C GLN A 118 7.77 -2.28 16.29
N VAL A 119 7.81 -2.03 14.98
CA VAL A 119 8.81 -1.19 14.32
C VAL A 119 8.12 -0.14 13.47
N LEU A 120 8.42 1.13 13.75
CA LEU A 120 7.83 2.27 13.05
C LEU A 120 8.91 3.27 12.63
N TYR A 121 9.02 3.51 11.33
CA TYR A 121 9.81 4.60 10.77
C TYR A 121 8.89 5.69 10.23
N LEU A 122 8.96 6.87 10.85
CA LEU A 122 8.24 8.09 10.47
C LEU A 122 9.23 9.25 10.25
N ASP A 123 10.51 8.95 10.02
CA ASP A 123 11.51 9.98 9.82
C ASP A 123 11.21 10.82 8.57
N ASN A 124 11.59 12.09 8.60
CA ASN A 124 11.40 13.03 7.49
C ASN A 124 9.92 13.14 7.07
N ASN A 125 9.04 13.40 8.04
CA ASN A 125 7.62 13.67 7.83
C ASN A 125 7.23 15.03 8.45
N GLN A 126 5.94 15.27 8.63
CA GLN A 126 5.36 16.48 9.20
C GLN A 126 4.59 16.19 10.51
N VAL A 127 4.93 15.11 11.22
CA VAL A 127 4.25 14.68 12.46
C VAL A 127 4.38 15.76 13.53
N VAL A 128 3.24 16.15 14.10
CA VAL A 128 3.16 17.19 15.13
C VAL A 128 2.93 16.61 16.53
N ASP A 129 2.23 15.47 16.61
CA ASP A 129 1.85 14.84 17.88
C ASP A 129 2.13 13.34 17.85
N ALA A 130 2.86 12.85 18.85
CA ALA A 130 3.20 11.43 19.02
C ALA A 130 2.26 10.68 19.99
N VAL A 131 1.22 11.33 20.54
CA VAL A 131 0.27 10.73 21.48
C VAL A 131 -0.28 9.36 21.03
N PRO A 132 -0.64 9.13 19.75
CA PRO A 132 -1.12 7.82 19.31
C PRO A 132 -0.15 6.65 19.57
N LEU A 133 1.15 6.95 19.72
CA LEU A 133 2.19 5.94 19.96
C LEU A 133 2.35 5.55 21.43
N TYR A 134 1.88 6.36 22.37
CA TYR A 134 2.20 6.22 23.80
C TYR A 134 1.69 4.91 24.42
N ASN A 135 0.62 4.35 23.85
CA ASN A 135 -0.05 3.17 24.37
C ASN A 135 0.05 1.94 23.47
N LEU A 136 0.87 1.96 22.41
CA LEU A 136 1.09 0.79 21.57
C LEU A 136 1.90 -0.27 22.33
N PRO A 137 1.29 -1.42 22.71
CA PRO A 137 1.91 -2.33 23.67
C PRO A 137 3.08 -3.11 23.09
N ALA A 138 3.08 -3.33 21.77
CA ALA A 138 4.12 -4.04 21.05
C ALA A 138 5.26 -3.14 20.54
N LEU A 139 5.12 -1.81 20.58
CA LEU A 139 6.10 -0.91 19.98
C LEU A 139 7.45 -1.01 20.68
N ARG A 140 8.52 -1.21 19.91
CA ARG A 140 9.90 -1.36 20.39
C ARG A 140 10.86 -0.37 19.77
N LEU A 141 10.63 0.00 18.53
CA LEU A 141 11.43 0.96 17.79
C LEU A 141 10.54 2.03 17.17
N VAL A 142 10.91 3.29 17.39
CA VAL A 142 10.34 4.42 16.66
C VAL A 142 11.43 5.38 16.22
N ASP A 143 11.39 5.76 14.95
CA ASP A 143 12.14 6.90 14.42
C ASP A 143 11.21 8.04 14.04
N LEU A 144 11.35 9.18 14.73
CA LEU A 144 10.63 10.43 14.50
C LEU A 144 11.57 11.55 14.06
N THR A 145 12.83 11.25 13.73
CA THR A 145 13.79 12.28 13.28
C THR A 145 13.28 13.02 12.05
N GLY A 146 13.73 14.26 11.83
CA GLY A 146 13.26 15.02 10.67
C GLY A 146 11.77 15.40 10.68
N ASN A 147 11.09 15.33 11.82
CA ASN A 147 9.76 15.93 12.02
C ASN A 147 9.89 17.29 12.73
N PRO A 148 10.03 18.41 11.99
CA PRO A 148 10.36 19.71 12.57
C PRO A 148 9.22 20.30 13.43
N GLY A 149 7.97 19.92 13.16
CA GLY A 149 6.79 20.36 13.90
C GLY A 149 6.48 19.54 15.15
N LEU A 150 7.24 18.48 15.41
CA LEU A 150 6.94 17.54 16.49
C LEU A 150 7.01 18.23 17.86
N ARG A 151 5.91 18.17 18.60
CA ARG A 151 5.88 18.52 20.02
C ARG A 151 6.62 17.43 20.79
N CYS A 152 7.71 17.82 21.46
CA CYS A 152 8.57 16.85 22.14
C CYS A 152 7.79 16.03 23.17
N PRO A 153 7.86 14.69 23.12
CA PRO A 153 7.18 13.83 24.08
C PRO A 153 7.62 14.16 25.51
N ALA A 154 6.65 14.22 26.43
CA ALA A 154 6.98 14.39 27.84
C ALA A 154 7.81 13.21 28.35
N SER A 155 8.72 13.46 29.29
CA SER A 155 9.49 12.40 29.95
C SER A 155 8.56 11.31 30.46
N GLY A 156 8.78 10.08 30.04
CA GLY A 156 7.94 8.96 30.45
C GLY A 156 6.95 8.46 29.39
N SER A 157 6.61 9.27 28.39
CA SER A 157 5.50 8.96 27.47
C SER A 157 5.76 7.78 26.54
N LEU A 158 7.03 7.44 26.32
CA LEU A 158 7.49 6.33 25.48
C LEU A 158 8.35 5.33 26.27
N LEU A 159 8.15 5.20 27.60
CA LEU A 159 8.99 4.35 28.47
C LEU A 159 9.10 2.88 28.05
N ARG A 160 8.14 2.39 27.27
CA ARG A 160 8.09 0.99 26.79
C ARG A 160 8.84 0.77 25.48
N VAL A 161 9.21 1.84 24.78
CA VAL A 161 9.91 1.78 23.51
C VAL A 161 11.41 1.71 23.79
N GLY A 162 12.04 0.63 23.35
CA GLY A 162 13.46 0.36 23.63
C GLY A 162 14.42 1.24 22.82
N SER A 163 14.02 1.65 21.62
CA SER A 163 14.82 2.51 20.74
C SER A 163 13.96 3.65 20.21
N ILE A 164 14.34 4.88 20.56
CA ILE A 164 13.61 6.10 20.16
C ILE A 164 14.61 7.05 19.53
N ALA A 165 14.38 7.43 18.28
CA ALA A 165 15.09 8.52 17.63
C ALA A 165 14.17 9.74 17.53
N LEU A 166 14.57 10.85 18.14
CA LEU A 166 13.80 12.10 18.18
C LEU A 166 14.46 13.20 17.35
N PRO A 167 13.70 14.19 16.86
CA PRO A 167 14.26 15.42 16.31
C PRO A 167 15.24 16.10 17.27
N ARG A 168 16.23 16.81 16.70
CA ARG A 168 17.30 17.47 17.46
C ARG A 168 16.78 18.49 18.49
N HIS A 169 15.63 19.11 18.26
CA HIS A 169 15.04 20.08 19.19
C HIS A 169 14.40 19.43 20.43
N CYS A 170 14.34 18.10 20.50
CA CYS A 170 13.86 17.33 21.64
C CYS A 170 14.96 16.66 22.46
N LEU A 171 16.23 16.89 22.12
CA LEU A 171 17.41 16.33 22.79
C LEU A 171 18.09 17.34 23.71
#